data_AF-A0A7X3VXN5-F1
#
_entry.id   AF-A0A7X3VXN5-F1
#
_cell.length_a   1.000
_cell.length_b   1.000
_cell.length_c   1.000
_cell.angle_alpha   90.00
_cell.angle_beta   90.00
_cell.angle_gamma   90.00
#
_symmetry.space_group_name_H-M   'P 1'
#
loop_
_entity.id
_entity.type
_entity.pdbx_description
1 polymer ?
#
loop_
_entity_poly.entity_id
_entity_poly.type
_entity_poly.pdbx_seq_one_letter_code
_entity_poly.pdbx_strand_id
1 'polypeptide(L)'
;MPEGSNARVWEFEGRRSGELWKTDLRANWELVLDPISDDFSAETMSASDLMRLWVGRIRSRRYEGGLVPIYWYVESEDSRVFESMPFQYEHYTGHAREDFLTFFTWPVDTETRKKLNWLKLPVLDKEWNERKSDKGGFIQEATGWKPAILQPFVFLDSLTEAMDSE
;
A
#
# COMPACT_ATOMS: atom_id res chain seq x y z
N MET A 1 -25.14 -4.19 -13.17
CA MET A 1 -24.20 -5.31 -12.99
C MET A 1 -22.84 -4.77 -13.39
N PRO A 2 -21.92 -4.49 -12.47
CA PRO A 2 -20.58 -4.11 -12.89
C PRO A 2 -19.91 -5.35 -13.47
N GLU A 3 -19.32 -5.18 -14.65
CA GLU A 3 -18.54 -6.17 -15.36
C GLU A 3 -17.46 -6.73 -14.43
N GLY A 4 -17.36 -8.07 -14.35
CA GLY A 4 -16.34 -8.73 -13.56
C GLY A 4 -14.97 -8.22 -13.98
N SER A 5 -14.25 -7.60 -13.04
CA SER A 5 -12.84 -7.28 -13.27
C SER A 5 -12.13 -8.58 -13.62
N ASN A 6 -11.59 -8.68 -14.84
CA ASN A 6 -10.61 -9.71 -15.19
C ASN A 6 -9.31 -9.45 -14.41
N ALA A 7 -9.36 -9.59 -13.08
CA ALA A 7 -8.21 -9.54 -12.23
C ALA A 7 -7.31 -10.70 -12.63
N ARG A 8 -6.07 -10.39 -13.02
CA ARG A 8 -5.10 -11.43 -13.40
C ARG A 8 -4.82 -12.32 -12.22
N VAL A 9 -4.97 -13.62 -12.43
CA VAL A 9 -4.66 -14.65 -11.43
C VAL A 9 -3.20 -15.08 -11.58
N TRP A 10 -2.51 -15.16 -10.46
CA TRP A 10 -1.12 -15.56 -10.36
C TRP A 10 -1.01 -16.89 -9.62
N GLU A 11 -0.16 -17.76 -10.14
CA GLU A 11 0.21 -19.04 -9.54
C GLU A 11 1.61 -18.94 -8.93
N PHE A 12 1.76 -19.34 -7.67
CA PHE A 12 3.03 -19.41 -6.96
C PHE A 12 2.96 -20.46 -5.84
N GLU A 13 4.12 -20.82 -5.29
CA GLU A 13 4.24 -21.89 -4.31
C GLU A 13 4.89 -21.36 -3.03
N GLY A 14 4.36 -21.77 -1.87
CA GLY A 14 5.00 -21.53 -0.59
C GLY A 14 6.28 -22.36 -0.47
N ARG A 15 7.45 -21.71 -0.36
CA ARG A 15 8.75 -22.39 -0.33
C ARG A 15 8.91 -23.35 0.83
N ARG A 16 8.23 -23.09 1.95
CA ARG A 16 8.27 -23.93 3.15
C ARG A 16 7.23 -25.04 3.13
N SER A 17 6.01 -24.76 2.67
CA SER A 17 4.88 -25.70 2.71
C SER A 17 4.76 -26.54 1.45
N GLY A 18 5.28 -26.08 0.32
CA GLY A 18 5.00 -26.62 -1.01
C GLY A 18 3.56 -26.36 -1.48
N GLU A 19 2.79 -25.56 -0.73
CA GLU A 19 1.40 -25.27 -1.07
C GLU A 19 1.32 -24.38 -2.29
N LEU A 20 0.46 -24.76 -3.24
CA LEU A 20 0.22 -24.01 -4.46
C LEU A 20 -0.91 -22.98 -4.22
N TRP A 21 -0.60 -21.73 -4.52
CA TRP A 21 -1.51 -20.60 -4.41
C TRP A 21 -1.96 -20.15 -5.80
N LYS A 22 -3.23 -19.78 -5.91
CA LYS A 22 -3.83 -19.18 -7.11
C LYS A 22 -4.74 -18.05 -6.69
N THR A 23 -4.28 -16.82 -6.87
CA THR A 23 -5.03 -15.64 -6.43
C THR A 23 -4.61 -14.41 -7.24
N ASP A 24 -5.38 -13.34 -7.13
CA ASP A 24 -4.98 -12.05 -7.65
C ASP A 24 -3.91 -11.43 -6.73
N LEU A 25 -3.09 -10.53 -7.28
CA LEU A 25 -2.08 -9.81 -6.52
C LEU A 25 -2.19 -8.32 -6.84
N ARG A 26 -2.15 -7.49 -5.80
CA ARG A 26 -2.23 -6.03 -5.85
C ARG A 26 -1.15 -5.43 -4.95
N ALA A 27 -0.73 -4.21 -5.26
CA ALA A 27 0.23 -3.49 -4.45
C ALA A 27 -0.51 -2.59 -3.44
N ASN A 28 -0.34 -2.90 -2.16
CA ASN A 28 -0.77 -2.07 -1.04
C ASN A 28 0.39 -1.18 -0.59
N TRP A 29 0.09 0.03 -0.19
CA TRP A 29 1.05 1.05 0.22
C TRP A 29 0.65 1.61 1.58
N GLU A 30 1.60 1.81 2.48
CA GLU A 30 1.35 2.48 3.76
C GLU A 30 2.36 3.61 3.92
N LEU A 31 1.87 4.79 4.27
CA LEU A 31 2.75 5.86 4.73
C LEU A 31 3.07 5.64 6.21
N VAL A 32 4.30 5.98 6.61
CA VAL A 32 4.66 5.86 8.03
C VAL A 32 3.64 6.59 8.92
N LEU A 33 3.29 5.98 10.05
CA LEU A 33 2.27 6.48 10.99
C LEU A 33 0.84 6.59 10.43
N ASP A 34 0.56 6.16 9.21
CA ASP A 34 -0.83 6.03 8.73
C ASP A 34 -1.70 5.03 9.52
N PRO A 35 -1.17 4.05 10.31
CA PRO A 35 -2.01 3.23 11.18
C PRO A 35 -2.70 4.01 12.30
N ILE A 36 -2.43 5.31 12.45
CA ILE A 36 -3.26 6.20 13.27
C ILE A 36 -4.75 6.11 12.90
N SER A 37 -5.07 5.77 11.64
CA SER A 37 -6.44 5.57 11.20
C SER A 37 -7.15 4.43 11.90
N ASP A 38 -6.43 3.46 12.47
CA ASP A 38 -7.03 2.30 13.15
C ASP A 38 -7.79 2.72 14.44
N ASP A 39 -7.52 3.92 14.96
CA ASP A 39 -8.21 4.51 16.12
C ASP A 39 -9.54 5.21 15.76
N PHE A 40 -9.86 5.32 14.47
CA PHE A 40 -10.99 6.12 13.96
C PHE A 40 -11.78 5.38 12.88
N SER A 41 -12.95 5.91 12.57
CA SER A 41 -13.74 5.55 11.38
C SER A 41 -14.12 6.82 10.63
N ALA A 42 -14.50 6.69 9.36
CA ALA A 42 -14.98 7.83 8.58
C ALA A 42 -16.24 8.51 9.18
N GLU A 43 -17.03 7.79 9.98
CA GLU A 43 -18.18 8.35 10.70
C GLU A 43 -17.77 9.24 11.89
N THR A 44 -16.61 8.95 12.49
CA THR A 44 -16.12 9.64 13.70
C THR A 44 -15.06 10.70 13.40
N MET A 45 -14.36 10.58 12.26
CA MET A 45 -13.32 11.50 11.85
C MET A 45 -13.29 11.66 10.33
N SER A 46 -13.43 12.91 9.87
CA SER A 46 -13.31 13.23 8.45
C SER A 46 -11.89 12.96 7.94
N ALA A 47 -11.75 12.71 6.64
CA ALA A 47 -10.45 12.52 6.01
C ALA A 47 -9.53 13.72 6.26
N SER A 48 -10.04 14.95 6.10
CA SER A 48 -9.27 16.18 6.30
C SER A 48 -8.83 16.38 7.74
N ASP A 49 -9.65 16.03 8.73
CA ASP A 49 -9.28 16.11 10.15
C ASP A 49 -8.20 15.07 10.50
N LEU A 50 -8.37 13.82 10.04
CA LEU A 50 -7.39 12.77 10.28
C LEU A 50 -6.07 13.07 9.57
N MET A 51 -6.12 13.65 8.37
CA MET A 51 -4.95 14.15 7.65
C MET A 51 -4.23 15.24 8.44
N ARG A 52 -4.94 16.24 8.97
CA ARG A 52 -4.33 17.27 9.85
C ARG A 52 -3.65 16.67 11.08
N LEU A 53 -4.29 15.69 11.71
CA LEU A 53 -3.72 14.98 12.86
C LEU A 53 -2.44 14.22 12.47
N TRP A 54 -2.48 13.48 11.36
CA TRP A 54 -1.33 12.73 10.84
C TRP A 54 -0.18 13.66 10.46
N VAL A 55 -0.43 14.76 9.73
CA VAL A 55 0.57 15.78 9.38
C VAL A 55 1.25 16.34 10.64
N GLY A 56 0.46 16.63 11.68
CA GLY A 56 1.00 17.07 12.97
C GLY A 56 1.98 16.05 13.58
N ARG A 57 1.65 14.76 13.52
CA ARG A 57 2.53 13.68 13.99
C ARG A 57 3.79 13.57 13.14
N ILE A 58 3.69 13.59 11.82
CA ILE A 58 4.86 13.53 10.92
C ILE A 58 5.81 14.70 11.18
N ARG A 59 5.30 15.94 11.26
CA ARG A 59 6.11 17.13 11.55
C ARG A 59 6.84 17.02 12.88
N SER A 60 6.21 16.44 13.91
CA SER A 60 6.86 16.23 15.21
C SER A 60 8.02 15.21 15.17
N ARG A 61 8.03 14.28 14.22
CA ARG A 61 9.07 13.26 14.06
C ARG A 61 10.31 13.76 13.31
N ARG A 62 10.23 14.91 12.64
CA ARG A 62 11.35 15.54 11.92
C ARG A 62 12.05 14.61 10.92
N TYR A 63 11.27 13.99 10.03
CA TYR A 63 11.83 13.21 8.92
C TYR A 63 12.79 14.08 8.08
N GLU A 64 13.92 13.50 7.70
CA GLU A 64 14.97 14.19 6.96
C GLU A 64 14.43 14.74 5.62
N GLY A 65 14.70 16.02 5.35
CA GLY A 65 14.24 16.69 4.13
C GLY A 65 12.71 16.73 3.96
N GLY A 66 11.92 16.45 4.99
CA GLY A 66 10.46 16.33 4.87
C GLY A 66 10.00 15.13 4.04
N LEU A 67 10.88 14.15 3.81
CA LEU A 67 10.58 12.94 3.06
C LEU A 67 9.94 11.90 3.97
N VAL A 68 8.70 11.57 3.69
CA VAL A 68 7.91 10.59 4.45
C VAL A 68 8.05 9.22 3.80
N PRO A 69 8.56 8.20 4.52
CA PRO A 69 8.69 6.83 4.01
C PRO A 69 7.35 6.21 3.60
N ILE A 70 7.36 5.52 2.46
CA ILE A 70 6.29 4.65 1.97
C ILE A 70 6.75 3.20 2.09
N TYR A 71 5.94 2.36 2.73
CA TYR A 71 6.12 0.92 2.83
C TYR A 71 5.20 0.22 1.84
N TRP A 72 5.71 -0.81 1.18
CA TRP A 72 4.98 -1.53 0.16
C TRP A 72 4.72 -2.98 0.57
N TYR A 73 3.50 -3.43 0.31
CA TYR A 73 3.05 -4.79 0.51
C TYR A 73 2.36 -5.31 -0.74
N VAL A 74 2.43 -6.62 -0.95
CA VAL A 74 1.61 -7.32 -1.92
C VAL A 74 0.49 -8.01 -1.17
N GLU A 75 -0.73 -7.86 -1.66
CA GLU A 75 -1.91 -8.51 -1.09
C GLU A 75 -2.81 -9.14 -2.15
N SER A 76 -3.62 -10.10 -1.72
CA SER A 76 -4.74 -10.64 -2.48
C SER A 76 -6.07 -10.04 -2.01
N GLU A 77 -7.10 -10.04 -2.87
CA GLU A 77 -8.41 -9.48 -2.52
C GLU A 77 -9.06 -10.17 -1.31
N ASP A 78 -8.83 -11.47 -1.15
CA ASP A 78 -9.32 -12.25 -0.01
C ASP A 78 -8.43 -12.15 1.24
N SER A 79 -7.40 -11.29 1.20
CA SER A 79 -6.44 -11.04 2.29
C SER A 79 -5.68 -12.28 2.78
N ARG A 80 -5.66 -13.40 2.03
CA ARG A 80 -4.88 -14.58 2.38
C ARG A 80 -3.39 -14.41 2.12
N VAL A 81 -3.03 -13.47 1.26
CA VAL A 81 -1.68 -13.03 1.00
C VAL A 81 -1.55 -11.61 1.52
N PHE A 82 -0.60 -11.37 2.40
CA PHE A 82 -0.19 -10.02 2.81
C PHE A 82 1.28 -10.07 3.21
N GLU A 83 2.16 -9.65 2.30
CA GLU A 83 3.62 -9.73 2.49
C GLU A 83 4.30 -8.45 2.03
N SER A 84 5.50 -8.18 2.54
CA SER A 84 6.30 -7.06 2.04
C SER A 84 6.59 -7.23 0.55
N MET A 85 6.43 -6.16 -0.25
CA MET A 85 6.83 -6.20 -1.67
C MET A 85 8.33 -6.41 -1.81
N PRO A 86 8.78 -7.25 -2.76
CA PRO A 86 10.18 -7.33 -3.10
C PRO A 86 10.64 -6.03 -3.80
N PHE A 87 11.94 -5.76 -3.73
CA PHE A 87 12.60 -4.62 -4.39
C PHE A 87 12.15 -3.22 -3.95
N GLN A 88 11.35 -3.10 -2.89
CA GLN A 88 11.08 -1.81 -2.27
C GLN A 88 12.36 -1.24 -1.64
N TYR A 89 12.41 0.09 -1.48
CA TYR A 89 13.52 0.73 -0.78
C TYR A 89 13.55 0.32 0.69
N GLU A 90 14.74 0.01 1.21
CA GLU A 90 14.93 -0.36 2.60
C GLU A 90 15.09 0.89 3.47
N HIS A 91 14.04 1.19 4.23
CA HIS A 91 14.01 2.36 5.13
C HIS A 91 14.78 2.11 6.43
N TYR A 92 15.00 0.85 6.82
CA TYR A 92 15.70 0.49 8.05
C TYR A 92 17.05 -0.16 7.76
N THR A 93 18.13 0.47 8.21
CA THR A 93 19.46 -0.14 8.10
C THR A 93 19.63 -1.28 9.10
N GLY A 94 20.09 -2.44 8.63
CA GLY A 94 20.72 -3.47 9.48
C GLY A 94 20.02 -4.83 9.53
N HIS A 95 18.86 -5.01 8.91
CA HIS A 95 18.20 -6.31 8.79
C HIS A 95 17.73 -6.48 7.34
N ALA A 96 18.04 -7.61 6.72
CA ALA A 96 17.43 -7.95 5.44
C ALA A 96 15.95 -8.21 5.69
N ARG A 97 15.07 -7.37 5.16
CA ARG A 97 13.63 -7.54 5.30
C ARG A 97 13.20 -8.81 4.58
N GLU A 98 12.49 -9.69 5.30
CA GLU A 98 11.77 -10.78 4.68
C GLU A 98 10.63 -10.20 3.83
N ASP A 99 10.54 -10.68 2.60
CA ASP A 99 9.59 -10.22 1.60
C ASP A 99 8.82 -11.40 0.99
N PHE A 100 7.91 -11.09 0.08
CA PHE A 100 7.15 -12.12 -0.63
C PHE A 100 8.05 -13.22 -1.24
N LEU A 101 9.20 -12.86 -1.82
CA LEU A 101 10.08 -13.83 -2.48
C LEU A 101 10.91 -14.66 -1.49
N THR A 102 10.97 -14.25 -0.23
CA THR A 102 11.52 -15.02 0.88
C THR A 102 10.64 -16.23 1.19
N PHE A 103 9.31 -16.06 1.15
CA PHE A 103 8.35 -17.12 1.51
C PHE A 103 7.78 -17.86 0.32
N PHE A 104 7.69 -17.21 -0.85
CA PHE A 104 7.03 -17.73 -2.04
C PHE A 104 7.95 -17.75 -3.25
N THR A 105 7.62 -18.61 -4.21
CA THR A 105 8.25 -18.60 -5.53
C THR A 105 7.79 -17.39 -6.35
N TRP A 106 8.49 -17.12 -7.46
CA TRP A 106 8.13 -15.99 -8.33
C TRP A 106 6.75 -16.24 -8.97
N PRO A 107 5.77 -15.33 -8.82
CA PRO A 107 4.43 -15.56 -9.37
C PRO A 107 4.40 -15.63 -10.88
N VAL A 108 3.62 -16.56 -11.41
CA VAL A 108 3.46 -16.79 -12.84
C VAL A 108 2.01 -16.59 -13.22
N ASP A 109 1.78 -15.79 -14.26
CA ASP A 109 0.45 -15.52 -14.81
C ASP A 109 -0.17 -16.84 -15.30
N THR A 110 -1.38 -17.17 -14.84
CA THR A 110 -1.99 -18.47 -15.13
C THR A 110 -2.31 -18.68 -16.60
N GLU A 111 -2.51 -17.60 -17.36
CA GLU A 111 -2.87 -17.66 -18.78
C GLU A 111 -1.62 -17.63 -19.68
N THR A 112 -0.74 -16.65 -19.45
CA THR A 112 0.41 -16.37 -20.32
C THR A 112 1.67 -17.13 -19.91
N ARG A 113 1.68 -17.71 -18.71
CA ARG A 113 2.85 -18.37 -18.09
C ARG A 113 4.07 -17.44 -17.95
N LYS A 114 3.88 -16.13 -18.05
CA LYS A 114 4.93 -15.14 -17.86
C LYS A 114 5.08 -14.82 -16.38
N LYS A 115 6.32 -14.60 -15.96
CA LYS A 115 6.64 -14.11 -14.62
C LYS A 115 6.00 -12.74 -14.37
N LEU A 116 5.50 -12.53 -13.15
CA LEU A 116 5.00 -11.25 -12.68
C LEU A 116 6.07 -10.17 -12.86
N ASN A 117 5.66 -9.03 -13.42
CA ASN A 117 6.42 -7.80 -13.35
C ASN A 117 5.86 -6.95 -12.21
N TRP A 118 6.61 -6.84 -11.12
CA TRP A 118 6.21 -6.12 -9.91
C TRP A 118 5.87 -4.64 -10.15
N LEU A 119 6.53 -4.00 -11.12
CA LEU A 119 6.26 -2.61 -11.52
C LEU A 119 4.95 -2.43 -12.30
N LYS A 120 4.23 -3.51 -12.58
CA LYS A 120 2.95 -3.50 -13.27
C LYS A 120 1.79 -3.98 -12.39
N LEU A 121 2.05 -4.26 -11.11
CA LEU A 121 0.96 -4.56 -10.20
C LEU A 121 0.05 -3.33 -10.06
N PRO A 122 -1.27 -3.53 -10.02
CA PRO A 122 -2.20 -2.45 -9.74
C PRO A 122 -1.95 -1.94 -8.32
N VAL A 123 -1.71 -0.62 -8.19
CA VAL A 123 -1.64 0.04 -6.88
C VAL A 123 -3.06 0.29 -6.39
N LEU A 124 -3.35 -0.24 -5.21
CA LEU A 124 -4.66 -0.15 -4.58
C LEU A 124 -5.09 1.29 -4.36
N ASP A 125 -6.32 1.57 -4.77
CA ASP A 125 -7.06 2.73 -4.33
C ASP A 125 -7.58 2.49 -2.91
N LYS A 126 -7.35 3.47 -2.04
CA LYS A 126 -7.79 3.45 -0.66
C LYS A 126 -8.86 4.51 -0.46
N GLU A 127 -9.91 4.18 0.27
CA GLU A 127 -11.05 5.06 0.48
C GLU A 127 -11.25 5.35 1.97
N TRP A 128 -11.76 6.56 2.26
CA TRP A 128 -12.14 6.98 3.61
C TRP A 128 -13.48 7.71 3.57
N ASN A 129 -14.57 6.94 3.65
CA ASN A 129 -15.94 7.43 3.60
C ASN A 129 -16.87 6.53 4.44
N GLU A 130 -18.15 6.87 4.54
CA GLU A 130 -19.14 6.15 5.36
C GLU A 130 -19.23 4.63 5.06
N ARG A 131 -18.74 4.18 3.89
CA ARG A 131 -18.78 2.77 3.49
C ARG A 131 -17.47 2.04 3.73
N LYS A 132 -16.34 2.76 3.80
CA LYS A 132 -15.00 2.17 3.84
C LYS A 132 -14.02 3.06 4.60
N SER A 133 -13.25 2.46 5.50
CA SER A 133 -12.23 3.15 6.29
C SER A 133 -10.90 2.43 6.13
N ASP A 134 -10.37 2.46 4.90
CA ASP A 134 -9.09 1.81 4.62
C ASP A 134 -7.97 2.51 5.39
N LYS A 135 -7.04 1.73 5.94
CA LYS A 135 -5.84 2.29 6.55
C LYS A 135 -5.08 3.16 5.56
N GLY A 136 -4.82 4.42 5.93
CA GLY A 136 -4.19 5.41 5.03
C GLY A 136 -5.12 5.98 3.95
N GLY A 137 -6.37 5.53 3.84
CA GLY A 137 -7.35 6.03 2.87
C GLY A 137 -7.67 7.51 3.03
N PHE A 138 -7.59 8.05 4.25
CA PHE A 138 -7.80 9.48 4.52
C PHE A 138 -6.82 10.38 3.76
N ILE A 139 -5.62 9.87 3.43
CA ILE A 139 -4.61 10.61 2.68
C ILE A 139 -5.06 10.76 1.23
N GLN A 140 -5.47 9.66 0.60
CA GLN A 140 -5.95 9.66 -0.78
C GLN A 140 -7.26 10.45 -0.90
N GLU A 141 -8.18 10.31 0.05
CA GLU A 141 -9.43 11.07 0.09
C GLU A 141 -9.18 12.58 0.23
N ALA A 142 -8.31 13.00 1.15
CA ALA A 142 -8.07 14.41 1.44
C ALA A 142 -7.21 15.14 0.38
N THR A 143 -6.48 14.42 -0.45
CA THR A 143 -5.48 15.03 -1.37
C THR A 143 -5.65 14.61 -2.83
N GLY A 144 -6.45 13.58 -3.11
CA GLY A 144 -6.48 12.90 -4.40
C GLY A 144 -5.18 12.19 -4.78
N TRP A 145 -4.17 12.20 -3.92
CA TRP A 145 -2.86 11.63 -4.20
C TRP A 145 -2.84 10.12 -3.97
N LYS A 146 -2.12 9.42 -4.86
CA LYS A 146 -1.77 8.01 -4.73
C LYS A 146 -0.32 7.83 -5.18
N PRO A 147 0.50 7.00 -4.50
CA PRO A 147 1.88 6.81 -4.89
C PRO A 147 2.01 6.03 -6.20
N ALA A 148 3.10 6.29 -6.93
CA ALA A 148 3.52 5.40 -8.00
C ALA A 148 4.10 4.10 -7.40
N ILE A 149 3.94 2.97 -8.09
CA ILE A 149 4.42 1.65 -7.63
C ILE A 149 5.89 1.68 -7.21
N LEU A 150 6.19 1.19 -6.00
CA LEU A 150 7.53 1.19 -5.38
C LEU A 150 8.16 2.58 -5.20
N GLN A 151 7.37 3.66 -5.23
CA GLN A 151 7.83 4.99 -4.82
C GLN A 151 8.29 4.92 -3.34
N PRO A 152 9.52 5.32 -3.02
CA PRO A 152 10.07 5.11 -1.67
C PRO A 152 9.62 6.18 -0.67
N PHE A 153 9.41 7.41 -1.13
CA PHE A 153 9.09 8.56 -0.28
C PHE A 153 8.06 9.46 -0.95
N VAL A 154 7.30 10.19 -0.14
CA VAL A 154 6.56 11.38 -0.57
C VAL A 154 7.12 12.60 0.17
N PHE A 155 7.21 13.74 -0.51
CA PHE A 155 7.57 14.99 0.13
C PHE A 155 6.33 15.58 0.81
N LEU A 156 6.39 15.77 2.13
CA LEU A 156 5.22 16.14 2.94
C LEU A 156 4.57 17.43 2.45
N ASP A 157 5.36 18.46 2.16
CA ASP A 157 4.78 19.77 1.84
C ASP A 157 4.02 19.74 0.52
N SER A 158 4.52 19.03 -0.50
CA SER A 158 3.77 18.81 -1.76
C SER A 158 2.49 18.00 -1.56
N LEU A 159 2.49 17.05 -0.62
CA LEU A 159 1.29 16.29 -0.29
C LEU A 159 0.24 17.18 0.40
N THR A 160 0.67 18.13 1.23
CA THR A 160 -0.24 19.04 1.96
C THR A 160 -0.67 20.26 1.16
N GLU A 161 0.10 20.72 0.18
CA GLU A 161 -0.28 21.84 -0.71
C GLU A 161 -1.59 21.55 -1.47
N ALA A 162 -1.84 20.27 -1.79
CA ALA A 162 -3.08 19.81 -2.39
C ALA A 162 -4.32 20.07 -1.51
N MET A 163 -4.15 20.19 -0.18
CA MET A 163 -5.25 20.46 0.76
C MET A 163 -5.61 21.95 0.85
N ASP A 164 -4.68 22.85 0.51
CA ASP A 164 -4.85 24.30 0.66
C ASP A 164 -5.49 24.96 -0.58
N SER A 165 -5.88 24.15 -1.58
CA SER A 165 -6.41 24.61 -2.86
C SER A 165 -7.96 24.63 -2.94
N GLU A 166 -8.66 24.46 -1.82
CA GLU A 166 -10.13 24.57 -1.68
C GLU A 166 -10.54 25.89 -1.00
#